data_AF-A0A964IBI7-F1
#
_entry.id   AF-A0A964IBI7-F1
#
_cell.length_a   1.000
_cell.length_b   1.000
_cell.length_c   1.000
_cell.angle_alpha   90.00
_cell.angle_beta   90.00
_cell.angle_gamma   90.00
#
_symmetry.space_group_name_H-M   'P 1'
#
loop_
_entity.id
_entity.type
_entity.pdbx_description
1 polymer ?
#
loop_
_entity_poly.entity_id
_entity_poly.type
_entity_poly.pdbx_seq_one_letter_code
_entity_poly.pdbx_strand_id
1 'polypeptide(L)'
;MRMTRFIAWLFAAACVVSGGVRTSAQVPVPFPGAGRGAAVVQTAPDLSAGVPLYPAAQFLETFDAGKGQQYHLYGTDAPFAEIVTYYKTTLKNSGRVIFQGPLMHQFDLGRFQEDAMAYPPSVVVKDYTWNGQTGYLHVAGSTSTRYKTIIQIVKPPER
;
A
#
# COMPACT_ATOMS: atom_id res chain seq x y z
N MET A 1 -59.63 -23.50 -46.97
CA MET A 1 -59.58 -24.45 -45.84
C MET A 1 -58.79 -23.79 -44.72
N ARG A 2 -59.34 -23.79 -43.50
CA ARG A 2 -58.88 -23.03 -42.32
C ARG A 2 -57.53 -23.52 -41.77
N MET A 3 -56.96 -22.66 -40.92
CA MET A 3 -56.04 -22.90 -39.79
C MET A 3 -54.54 -22.99 -40.13
N THR A 4 -53.59 -22.43 -39.37
CA THR A 4 -53.53 -21.60 -38.15
C THR A 4 -52.02 -21.38 -37.94
N ARG A 5 -51.51 -20.15 -38.15
CA ARG A 5 -51.05 -19.18 -37.12
C ARG A 5 -49.58 -19.31 -36.65
N PHE A 6 -49.01 -18.09 -36.50
CA PHE A 6 -47.97 -17.64 -35.54
C PHE A 6 -46.53 -18.10 -35.80
N ILE A 7 -45.46 -17.30 -35.68
CA ILE A 7 -45.14 -15.98 -35.11
C ILE A 7 -43.89 -15.54 -35.88
N ALA A 8 -43.88 -14.41 -36.60
CA ALA A 8 -43.68 -13.04 -36.14
C ALA A 8 -42.19 -12.63 -35.93
N TRP A 9 -41.80 -11.62 -36.73
CA TRP A 9 -40.86 -10.52 -36.42
C TRP A 9 -39.36 -10.86 -36.40
N LEU A 10 -38.43 -10.00 -36.83
CA LEU A 10 -38.44 -8.77 -37.60
C LEU A 10 -36.94 -8.49 -37.90
N PHE A 11 -36.64 -8.00 -39.11
CA PHE A 11 -35.53 -7.13 -39.48
C PHE A 11 -34.24 -7.09 -38.62
N ALA A 12 -33.12 -7.48 -39.25
CA ALA A 12 -31.78 -6.94 -38.95
C ALA A 12 -31.17 -6.50 -40.30
N ALA A 13 -31.16 -5.20 -40.62
CA ALA A 13 -30.23 -4.16 -40.13
C ALA A 13 -28.91 -4.17 -40.93
N ALA A 14 -28.74 -3.08 -41.68
CA ALA A 14 -27.65 -2.77 -42.58
C ALA A 14 -26.29 -2.66 -41.87
N CYS A 15 -25.24 -3.15 -42.54
CA CYS A 15 -23.85 -2.90 -42.16
C CYS A 15 -23.50 -1.43 -42.40
N VAL A 16 -23.30 -0.68 -41.31
CA VAL A 16 -22.62 0.61 -41.32
C VAL A 16 -21.11 0.37 -41.23
N VAL A 17 -20.37 1.03 -42.13
CA VAL A 17 -18.91 1.16 -42.11
C VAL A 17 -18.51 2.02 -40.90
N SER A 18 -17.63 1.49 -40.06
CA SER A 18 -16.95 2.26 -39.01
C SER A 18 -15.45 2.09 -39.15
N GLY A 19 -14.78 3.14 -39.64
CA GLY A 19 -13.37 3.35 -39.41
C GLY A 19 -13.16 3.62 -37.91
N GLY A 20 -12.42 2.73 -37.25
CA GLY A 20 -12.10 2.82 -35.83
C GLY A 20 -10.59 2.98 -35.65
N VAL A 21 -10.18 4.18 -35.24
CA VAL A 21 -8.90 4.42 -34.58
C VAL A 21 -8.75 3.40 -33.46
N ARG A 22 -7.69 2.60 -33.50
CA ARG A 22 -7.35 1.65 -32.44
C ARG A 22 -6.82 2.44 -31.22
N THR A 23 -7.73 2.95 -30.40
CA THR A 23 -7.41 3.21 -28.99
C THR A 23 -7.33 1.86 -28.30
N SER A 24 -6.12 1.36 -28.08
CA SER A 24 -5.91 0.27 -27.14
C SER A 24 -6.34 0.76 -25.76
N ALA A 25 -7.42 0.19 -25.23
CA ALA A 25 -7.73 0.30 -23.81
C ALA A 25 -6.52 -0.24 -23.05
N GLN A 26 -5.81 0.64 -22.33
CA GLN A 26 -4.83 0.18 -21.36
C GLN A 26 -5.61 -0.57 -20.28
N VAL A 27 -5.46 -1.90 -20.27
CA VAL A 27 -5.87 -2.73 -19.14
C VAL A 27 -5.16 -2.17 -17.91
N PRO A 28 -5.86 -1.82 -16.82
CA PRO A 28 -5.21 -1.42 -15.59
C PRO A 28 -4.27 -2.56 -15.18
N VAL A 29 -2.96 -2.30 -15.16
CA VAL A 29 -2.00 -3.24 -14.60
C VAL A 29 -2.34 -3.37 -13.11
N PRO A 30 -2.77 -4.56 -12.64
CA PRO A 30 -2.89 -4.81 -11.22
C PRO A 30 -1.51 -4.62 -10.61
N PHE A 31 -1.46 -4.00 -9.42
CA PHE A 31 -0.25 -3.96 -8.60
C PHE A 31 0.35 -5.38 -8.51
N PRO A 32 1.66 -5.57 -8.73
CA PRO A 32 2.23 -6.91 -8.69
C PRO A 32 2.05 -7.53 -7.30
N GLY A 33 1.34 -8.66 -7.21
CA GLY A 33 1.44 -9.55 -6.05
C GLY A 33 0.16 -9.96 -5.32
N ALA A 34 -0.93 -10.28 -6.01
CA ALA A 34 -1.91 -11.24 -5.48
C ALA A 34 -1.43 -12.68 -5.76
N GLY A 35 -0.30 -13.06 -5.16
CA GLY A 35 0.23 -14.42 -5.17
C GLY A 35 -0.04 -15.07 -3.82
N ARG A 36 -0.81 -16.15 -3.80
CA ARG A 36 -1.08 -16.96 -2.61
C ARG A 36 0.17 -17.78 -2.27
N GLY A 37 1.22 -17.13 -1.78
CA GLY A 37 2.35 -17.79 -1.13
C GLY A 37 1.96 -18.13 0.30
N ALA A 38 2.36 -19.31 0.79
CA ALA A 38 2.27 -19.60 2.21
C ALA A 38 2.91 -18.44 2.99
N ALA A 39 2.14 -17.79 3.87
CA ALA A 39 2.66 -16.71 4.70
C ALA A 39 3.75 -17.31 5.61
N VAL A 40 5.01 -17.16 5.20
CA VAL A 40 6.14 -17.40 6.09
C VAL A 40 5.99 -16.39 7.21
N VAL A 41 5.82 -16.87 8.44
CA VAL A 41 5.79 -16.00 9.62
C VAL A 41 7.16 -15.34 9.70
N GLN A 42 7.25 -14.09 9.28
CA GLN A 42 8.47 -13.31 9.40
C GLN A 42 8.59 -12.83 10.85
N THR A 43 9.75 -13.05 11.45
CA THR A 43 10.04 -12.53 12.79
C THR A 43 10.21 -11.01 12.72
N ALA A 44 9.71 -10.30 13.73
CA ALA A 44 9.92 -8.87 13.84
C ALA A 44 11.43 -8.55 13.79
N PRO A 45 11.86 -7.59 12.96
CA PRO A 45 13.26 -7.26 12.80
C PRO A 45 13.76 -6.59 14.07
N ASP A 46 15.04 -6.78 14.35
CA ASP A 46 15.70 -6.01 15.39
C ASP A 46 15.87 -4.54 14.93
N LEU A 47 15.24 -3.63 15.69
CA LEU A 47 15.33 -2.19 15.52
C LEU A 47 16.46 -1.57 16.37
N SER A 48 17.41 -2.37 16.87
CA SER A 48 18.61 -1.98 17.63
C SER A 48 19.39 -0.75 17.11
N ALA A 49 19.20 -0.38 15.83
CA ALA A 49 19.67 0.89 15.26
C ALA A 49 19.02 2.16 15.87
N GLY A 50 18.18 2.03 16.90
CA GLY A 50 17.67 3.15 17.69
C GLY A 50 16.51 3.91 17.04
N VAL A 51 15.81 3.30 16.07
CA VAL A 51 14.58 3.89 15.52
C VAL A 51 13.43 3.62 16.50
N PRO A 52 12.81 4.66 17.10
CA PRO A 52 11.70 4.45 18.01
C PRO A 52 10.52 3.79 17.28
N LEU A 53 9.94 2.76 17.89
CA LEU A 53 8.73 2.11 17.39
C LEU A 53 7.55 2.52 18.27
N TYR A 54 6.44 2.89 17.63
CA TYR A 54 5.21 3.17 18.37
C TYR A 54 4.78 1.94 19.19
N PRO A 55 4.52 2.06 20.51
CA PRO A 55 4.40 0.90 21.41
C PRO A 55 3.33 -0.13 21.05
N ALA A 56 2.20 0.29 20.45
CA ALA A 56 1.13 -0.63 20.05
C ALA A 56 1.20 -1.03 18.57
N ALA A 57 2.32 -0.74 17.89
CA ALA A 57 2.52 -1.15 16.51
C ALA A 57 2.90 -2.64 16.45
N GLN A 58 2.24 -3.38 15.56
CA GLN A 58 2.50 -4.79 15.30
C GLN A 58 3.31 -4.94 14.02
N PHE A 59 4.37 -5.73 14.07
CA PHE A 59 5.12 -6.07 12.86
C PHE A 59 4.23 -6.85 11.88
N LEU A 60 4.27 -6.46 10.61
CA LEU A 60 3.50 -7.10 9.55
C LEU A 60 4.41 -7.87 8.61
N GLU A 61 5.38 -7.17 8.02
CA GLU A 61 6.17 -7.71 6.92
C GLU A 61 7.45 -6.91 6.68
N THR A 62 8.45 -7.59 6.15
CA THR A 62 9.71 -7.06 5.66
C THR A 62 9.76 -7.20 4.16
N PHE A 63 10.21 -6.15 3.50
CA PHE A 63 10.40 -6.09 2.06
C PHE A 63 11.84 -5.73 1.73
N ASP A 64 12.36 -6.31 0.65
CA ASP A 64 13.60 -5.87 0.02
C ASP A 64 13.34 -4.54 -0.69
N ALA A 65 14.05 -3.50 -0.26
CA ALA A 65 13.98 -2.16 -0.82
C ALA A 65 14.93 -2.00 -2.02
N GLY A 66 15.84 -2.95 -2.24
CA GLY A 66 16.94 -2.88 -3.19
C GLY A 66 18.26 -2.46 -2.52
N LYS A 67 19.38 -2.75 -3.20
CA LYS A 67 20.75 -2.46 -2.71
C LYS A 67 21.09 -3.07 -1.34
N GLY A 68 20.50 -4.22 -1.01
CA GLY A 68 20.67 -4.86 0.30
C GLY A 68 19.98 -4.10 1.45
N GLN A 69 19.21 -3.05 1.13
CA GLN A 69 18.40 -2.31 2.09
C GLN A 69 17.03 -2.96 2.21
N GLN A 70 16.49 -3.00 3.41
CA GLN A 70 15.14 -3.49 3.69
C GLN A 70 14.27 -2.37 4.24
N TYR A 71 12.96 -2.49 4.04
CA TYR A 71 11.99 -1.73 4.79
C TYR A 71 11.00 -2.66 5.49
N HIS A 72 10.52 -2.20 6.63
CA HIS A 72 9.64 -2.98 7.50
C HIS A 72 8.31 -2.25 7.65
N LEU A 73 7.21 -2.99 7.60
CA LEU A 73 5.87 -2.49 7.82
C LEU A 73 5.37 -2.89 9.19
N TYR A 74 4.76 -1.92 9.87
CA TYR A 74 4.08 -2.11 11.13
C TYR A 74 2.67 -1.54 11.06
N GLY A 75 1.70 -2.26 11.60
CA GLY A 75 0.30 -1.86 11.65
C GLY A 75 -0.13 -1.45 13.05
N THR A 76 -1.00 -0.45 13.15
CA THR A 76 -1.64 -0.04 14.41
C THR A 76 -3.10 0.37 14.18
N ASP A 77 -3.93 0.17 15.19
CA ASP A 77 -5.33 0.63 15.19
C ASP A 77 -5.48 2.09 15.66
N ALA A 78 -4.39 2.70 16.11
CA ALA A 78 -4.35 4.10 16.51
C ALA A 78 -4.50 5.05 15.30
N PRO A 79 -5.11 6.23 15.49
CA PRO A 79 -5.34 7.20 14.43
C PRO A 79 -4.03 7.85 13.94
N PHE A 80 -3.99 8.21 12.66
CA PHE A 80 -2.82 8.81 12.00
C PHE A 80 -2.21 9.98 12.77
N ALA A 81 -3.04 10.92 13.25
CA ALA A 81 -2.60 12.12 13.94
C ALA A 81 -1.84 11.82 15.25
N GLU A 82 -2.23 10.76 15.96
CA GLU A 82 -1.56 10.32 17.18
C GLU A 82 -0.16 9.78 16.84
N ILE A 83 -0.06 8.93 15.82
CA ILE A 83 1.22 8.36 15.39
C ILE A 83 2.19 9.44 14.92
N VAL A 84 1.71 10.42 14.16
CA VAL A 84 2.51 11.59 13.76
C VAL A 84 2.98 12.37 14.98
N THR A 85 2.11 12.59 15.97
CA THR A 85 2.47 13.31 17.21
C THR A 85 3.52 12.56 18.03
N TYR A 86 3.41 11.24 18.12
CA TYR A 86 4.40 10.39 18.76
C TYR A 86 5.78 10.54 18.12
N TYR A 87 5.87 10.40 16.80
CA TYR A 87 7.15 10.51 16.09
C TYR A 87 7.73 11.93 16.14
N LYS A 88 6.88 12.96 16.08
CA LYS A 88 7.31 14.35 16.27
C LYS A 88 8.02 14.55 17.60
N THR A 89 7.43 14.02 18.67
CA THR A 89 7.95 14.16 20.04
C THR A 89 9.24 13.35 20.21
N THR A 90 9.23 12.09 19.76
CA THR A 90 10.31 11.14 20.03
C THR A 90 11.55 11.43 19.19
N LEU A 91 11.37 11.76 17.90
CA LEU A 91 12.46 12.11 16.99
C LEU A 91 12.89 13.58 17.12
N LYS A 92 12.13 14.41 17.87
CA LYS A 92 12.30 15.87 17.94
C LYS A 92 12.37 16.51 16.55
N ASN A 93 11.59 15.97 15.61
CA ASN A 93 11.57 16.34 14.20
C ASN A 93 10.12 16.51 13.76
N SER A 94 9.78 17.63 13.13
CA SER A 94 8.41 17.85 12.64
C SER A 94 8.03 16.97 11.44
N GLY A 95 9.02 16.44 10.72
CA GLY A 95 8.82 15.72 9.45
C GLY A 95 8.12 16.58 8.40
N ARG A 96 7.55 15.95 7.38
CA ARG A 96 6.69 16.62 6.39
C ARG A 96 5.56 15.73 5.91
N VAL A 97 4.45 16.36 5.53
CA VAL A 97 3.41 15.68 4.74
C VAL A 97 3.93 15.49 3.33
N ILE A 98 3.87 14.25 2.82
CA ILE A 98 4.31 13.89 1.47
C ILE A 98 3.14 13.55 0.54
N PHE A 99 1.97 13.27 1.10
CA PHE A 99 0.74 13.05 0.34
C PHE A 99 -0.48 13.44 1.19
N GLN A 100 -1.53 13.99 0.56
CA GLN A 100 -2.70 14.52 1.26
C GLN A 100 -3.97 13.68 1.13
N GLY A 101 -4.00 12.66 0.27
CA GLY A 101 -5.18 11.81 0.12
C GLY A 101 -4.85 10.47 -0.57
N PRO A 102 -4.38 9.44 0.16
CA PRO A 102 -4.33 9.33 1.63
C PRO A 102 -3.26 10.19 2.30
N LEU A 103 -3.46 10.52 3.58
CA LEU A 103 -2.46 11.26 4.35
C LEU A 103 -1.20 10.41 4.56
N MET A 104 -0.05 10.97 4.18
CA MET A 104 1.25 10.36 4.41
C MET A 104 2.22 11.39 5.00
N HIS A 105 2.86 11.04 6.11
CA HIS A 105 3.83 11.90 6.79
C HIS A 105 5.17 11.18 6.89
N GLN A 106 6.24 11.85 6.47
CA GLN A 106 7.60 11.29 6.48
C GLN A 106 8.47 12.03 7.48
N PHE A 107 9.25 11.27 8.24
CA PHE A 107 10.34 11.73 9.08
C PHE A 107 11.64 11.16 8.53
N ASP A 108 12.60 12.02 8.22
CA ASP A 108 13.91 11.59 7.77
C ASP A 108 14.78 11.21 8.98
N LEU A 109 15.43 10.05 8.91
CA LEU A 109 16.27 9.50 9.97
C LEU A 109 17.77 9.70 9.73
N GLY A 110 18.15 10.16 8.54
CA GLY A 110 19.55 10.33 8.17
C GLY A 110 19.76 10.85 6.77
N ARG A 111 21.02 10.91 6.35
CA ARG A 111 21.39 11.30 4.99
C ARG A 111 21.17 10.14 4.03
N PHE A 112 20.57 10.44 2.89
CA PHE A 112 20.49 9.51 1.78
C PHE A 112 21.86 9.40 1.10
N GLN A 113 22.30 8.16 0.85
CA GLN A 113 23.50 7.87 0.08
C GLN A 113 23.05 7.22 -1.22
N GLU A 114 22.97 8.01 -2.28
CA GLU A 114 22.36 7.59 -3.54
C GLU A 114 23.02 6.34 -4.13
N ASP A 115 24.35 6.18 -4.01
CA ASP A 115 25.08 5.02 -4.52
C ASP A 115 24.81 3.74 -3.71
N ALA A 116 24.67 3.86 -2.39
CA ALA A 116 24.57 2.72 -1.48
C ALA A 116 23.13 2.35 -1.08
N MET A 117 22.17 3.27 -1.20
CA MET A 117 20.80 3.09 -0.71
C MET A 117 19.77 3.17 -1.83
N ALA A 118 18.70 2.41 -1.70
CA ALA A 118 17.55 2.51 -2.60
C ALA A 118 16.55 3.57 -2.12
N TYR A 119 16.42 3.73 -0.80
CA TYR A 119 15.55 4.72 -0.17
C TYR A 119 16.28 5.48 0.95
N PRO A 120 15.92 6.75 1.19
CA PRO A 120 16.41 7.47 2.36
C PRO A 120 15.97 6.77 3.65
N PRO A 121 16.86 6.70 4.67
CA PRO A 121 16.46 6.28 6.01
C PRO A 121 15.31 7.15 6.52
N SER A 122 14.18 6.53 6.83
CA SER A 122 12.95 7.26 7.10
C SER A 122 11.92 6.46 7.90
N VAL A 123 11.03 7.18 8.58
CA VAL A 123 9.74 6.67 9.06
C VAL A 123 8.64 7.33 8.22
N VAL A 124 7.80 6.53 7.57
CA VAL A 124 6.65 7.01 6.83
C VAL A 124 5.38 6.48 7.48
N VAL A 125 4.54 7.38 7.97
CA VAL A 125 3.22 7.10 8.53
C VAL A 125 2.19 7.28 7.42
N LYS A 126 1.29 6.31 7.25
CA LYS A 126 0.28 6.30 6.20
C LYS A 126 -1.11 6.05 6.79
N ASP A 127 -2.07 6.91 6.45
CA ASP A 127 -3.47 6.74 6.82
C ASP A 127 -4.21 5.86 5.80
N TYR A 128 -4.77 4.74 6.28
CA TYR A 128 -5.55 3.81 5.47
C TYR A 128 -7.06 3.89 5.74
N THR A 129 -7.50 4.90 6.51
CA THR A 129 -8.93 5.17 6.74
C THR A 129 -9.52 6.22 5.78
N TRP A 130 -8.69 6.73 4.87
CA TRP A 130 -9.08 7.71 3.87
C TRP A 130 -10.18 7.19 2.93
N ASN A 131 -11.10 8.09 2.53
CA ASN A 131 -12.16 7.82 1.54
C ASN A 131 -13.06 6.61 1.89
N GLY A 132 -13.47 6.50 3.15
CA GLY A 132 -14.38 5.44 3.63
C GLY A 132 -13.74 4.06 3.76
N GLN A 133 -12.42 3.95 3.59
CA GLN A 133 -11.70 2.72 3.90
C GLN A 133 -11.68 2.49 5.42
N THR A 134 -11.66 1.22 5.82
CA THR A 134 -11.65 0.82 7.25
C THR A 134 -10.25 0.53 7.78
N GLY A 135 -9.23 0.68 6.93
CA GLY A 135 -7.83 0.37 7.23
C GLY A 135 -7.19 -0.56 6.21
N TYR A 136 -5.88 -0.75 6.36
CA TYR A 136 -5.08 -1.70 5.60
C TYR A 136 -5.39 -3.12 6.05
N LEU A 137 -5.82 -3.97 5.12
CA LEU A 137 -6.04 -5.39 5.39
C LEU A 137 -4.71 -6.15 5.29
N HIS A 138 -4.25 -6.70 6.40
CA HIS A 138 -3.14 -7.63 6.43
C HIS A 138 -3.65 -9.05 6.66
N VAL A 139 -3.14 -10.00 5.87
CA VAL A 139 -3.49 -11.41 5.99
C VAL A 139 -2.22 -12.21 6.22
N ALA A 140 -2.12 -12.86 7.37
CA ALA A 140 -1.03 -13.76 7.73
C ALA A 140 -1.61 -15.16 7.97
N GLY A 141 -1.36 -16.08 7.03
CA GLY A 141 -1.94 -17.41 7.05
C GLY A 141 -3.47 -17.34 6.93
N SER A 142 -4.17 -17.80 7.97
CA SER A 142 -5.64 -17.72 8.07
C SER A 142 -6.15 -16.50 8.83
N THR A 143 -5.27 -15.68 9.40
CA THR A 143 -5.64 -14.53 10.21
C THR A 143 -5.68 -13.27 9.35
N SER A 144 -6.80 -12.54 9.44
CA SER A 144 -7.03 -11.28 8.73
C SER A 144 -7.24 -10.17 9.76
N THR A 145 -6.37 -9.16 9.76
CA THR A 145 -6.44 -8.01 10.67
C THR A 145 -6.44 -6.72 9.86
N ARG A 146 -7.23 -5.73 10.26
CA ARG A 146 -7.21 -4.39 9.68
C ARG A 146 -6.48 -3.42 10.59
N TYR A 147 -5.67 -2.55 9.99
CA TYR A 147 -4.93 -1.50 10.68
C TYR A 147 -5.29 -0.14 10.11
N LYS A 148 -5.70 0.80 10.97
CA LYS A 148 -6.03 2.16 10.53
C LYS A 148 -4.82 2.89 9.97
N THR A 149 -3.66 2.69 10.60
CA THR A 149 -2.41 3.36 10.25
C THR A 149 -1.32 2.33 10.01
N ILE A 150 -0.52 2.53 8.96
CA ILE A 150 0.71 1.75 8.71
C ILE A 150 1.91 2.66 8.89
N ILE A 151 2.93 2.12 9.55
CA ILE A 151 4.24 2.73 9.74
C ILE A 151 5.22 1.93 8.89
N GLN A 152 5.86 2.59 7.93
CA GLN A 152 6.96 2.03 7.15
C GLN A 152 8.27 2.57 7.70
N ILE A 153 9.21 1.69 8.01
CA ILE A 153 10.52 2.06 8.54
C ILE A 153 11.60 1.58 7.58
N VAL A 154 12.43 2.51 7.14
CA VAL A 154 13.71 2.25 6.46
C VAL A 154 14.82 2.59 7.46
N LYS A 155 15.55 1.59 7.94
CA LYS A 155 16.60 1.80 8.93
C LYS A 155 17.76 2.61 8.33
N PRO A 156 18.43 3.46 9.13
CA PRO A 156 19.76 3.96 8.80
C PRO A 156 20.74 2.79 8.62
N PRO A 157 21.81 2.97 7.82
CA PRO A 157 22.87 1.98 7.72
C PRO A 157 23.54 1.79 9.08
N GLU A 158 23.98 0.57 9.38
CA GLU A 158 24.82 0.28 10.54
C GLU A 158 26.15 1.03 10.39
N ARG A 159 26.58 1.73 11.45
CA ARG A 159 27.85 2.48 11.47
C ARG A 159 29.03 1.60 11.80
#